data_AF-A0A929D7S6-F1
#
_entry.id   AF-A0A929D7S6-F1
#
_cell.length_a   1.000
_cell.length_b   1.000
_cell.length_c   1.000
_cell.angle_alpha   90.00
_cell.angle_beta   90.00
_cell.angle_gamma   90.00
#
_symmetry.space_group_name_H-M   'P 1'
#
loop_
_entity.id
_entity.type
_entity.pdbx_description
1 polymer ?
#
loop_
_entity_poly.entity_id
_entity_poly.type
_entity_poly.pdbx_seq_one_letter_code
_entity_poly.pdbx_strand_id
1 'polypeptide(L)'
;MKLEKESLTVLKEALERLDGGFAELPDVNVQYDKDALRGVLLEVADRMQDNYPYFHPYYAGQMLKPPHPVARLAYMLSMWVNPNNHALDGGRASSQMEKEAVAELARLFGWKTHLGHLCAGGTMANLEALWVAGKLNPGKKVLASDQAHYTHSRISDVLH
;
A
#
# COMPACT_ATOMS: atom_id res chain seq x y z
N MET A 1 10.13 -25.08 0.80
CA MET A 1 9.67 -24.07 1.78
C MET A 1 8.44 -23.37 1.19
N LYS A 2 7.32 -23.21 1.93
CA LYS A 2 6.07 -22.66 1.35
C LYS A 2 6.01 -21.12 1.34
N LEU A 3 6.65 -20.47 2.30
CA LEU A 3 6.76 -19.01 2.40
C LEU A 3 8.23 -18.61 2.30
N GLU A 4 8.53 -17.64 1.44
CA GLU A 4 9.87 -17.09 1.22
C GLU A 4 10.29 -16.22 2.43
N LYS A 5 11.55 -16.37 2.89
CA LYS A 5 12.09 -15.71 4.11
C LYS A 5 13.50 -15.14 3.94
N GLU A 6 14.19 -15.50 2.86
CA GLU A 6 15.58 -15.10 2.61
C GLU A 6 15.69 -13.59 2.41
N SER A 7 14.66 -12.99 1.80
CA SER A 7 14.56 -11.54 1.58
C SER A 7 14.59 -10.71 2.86
N LEU A 8 14.37 -11.31 4.04
CA LEU A 8 14.51 -10.62 5.32
C LEU A 8 15.96 -10.20 5.64
N THR A 9 16.98 -10.85 5.06
CA THR A 9 18.37 -10.40 5.23
C THR A 9 18.60 -9.06 4.54
N VAL A 10 18.01 -8.87 3.35
CA VAL A 10 18.06 -7.60 2.61
C VAL A 10 17.36 -6.49 3.37
N LEU A 11 16.24 -6.80 4.06
CA LEU A 11 15.58 -5.82 4.92
C LEU A 11 16.48 -5.38 6.08
N LYS A 12 17.22 -6.30 6.69
CA LYS A 12 18.16 -5.97 7.77
C LYS A 12 19.26 -5.02 7.26
N GLU A 13 19.85 -5.30 6.10
CA GLU A 13 20.85 -4.41 5.48
C GLU A 13 20.27 -3.02 5.17
N ALA A 14 19.04 -2.96 4.66
CA ALA A 14 18.35 -1.70 4.39
C ALA A 14 18.07 -0.90 5.67
N LEU A 15 17.74 -1.59 6.77
CA LEU A 15 17.56 -0.95 8.08
C LEU A 15 18.86 -0.38 8.63
N GLU A 16 19.98 -1.10 8.53
CA GLU A 16 21.30 -0.59 8.92
C GLU A 16 21.67 0.66 8.10
N ARG A 17 21.33 0.68 6.82
CA ARG A 17 21.53 1.86 5.96
C ARG A 17 20.65 3.05 6.36
N LEU A 18 19.38 2.79 6.71
CA LEU A 18 18.44 3.80 7.19
C LEU A 18 18.90 4.38 8.53
N ASP A 19 19.28 3.52 9.47
CA ASP A 19 19.79 3.87 10.79
C ASP A 19 21.03 4.76 10.71
N GLY A 20 21.97 4.45 9.80
CA GLY A 20 23.14 5.29 9.53
C GLY A 20 22.80 6.73 9.06
N GLY A 21 21.58 6.98 8.57
CA GLY A 21 21.08 8.33 8.27
C GLY A 21 20.81 9.18 9.52
N PHE A 22 20.81 8.56 10.69
CA PHE A 22 20.54 9.18 12.00
C PHE A 22 21.74 9.05 12.97
N ALA A 23 22.93 8.70 12.47
CA ALA A 23 24.12 8.40 13.28
C ALA A 23 24.61 9.55 14.18
N GLU A 24 24.20 10.79 13.91
CA GLU A 24 24.52 11.96 14.74
C GLU A 24 23.57 12.13 15.95
N LEU A 25 22.44 11.41 15.96
CA LEU A 25 21.52 11.43 17.10
C LEU A 25 22.10 10.60 18.25
N PRO A 26 21.79 10.96 19.51
CA PRO A 26 22.19 10.14 20.65
C PRO A 26 21.47 8.80 20.64
N ASP A 27 22.17 7.75 21.08
CA ASP A 27 21.59 6.41 21.22
C ASP A 27 20.39 6.42 22.18
N VAL A 28 19.28 5.85 21.72
CA VAL A 28 18.09 5.64 22.55
C VAL A 28 17.90 4.16 22.79
N ASN A 29 17.93 3.75 24.06
CA ASN A 29 17.67 2.36 24.42
C ASN A 29 16.17 2.10 24.52
N VAL A 30 15.59 1.53 23.46
CA VAL A 30 14.18 1.11 23.45
C VAL A 30 14.07 -0.27 24.12
N GLN A 31 13.31 -0.32 25.21
CA GLN A 31 13.03 -1.56 25.95
C GLN A 31 11.60 -2.03 25.68
N TYR A 32 11.45 -3.32 25.40
CA TYR A 32 10.16 -3.99 25.27
C TYR A 32 10.27 -5.45 25.70
N ASP A 33 9.15 -6.04 26.13
CA ASP A 33 9.07 -7.43 26.54
C ASP A 33 9.16 -8.36 25.32
N LYS A 34 10.31 -9.01 25.16
CA LYS A 34 10.60 -9.91 24.03
C LYS A 34 9.79 -11.20 24.10
N ASP A 35 9.47 -11.69 25.30
CA ASP A 35 8.71 -12.93 25.48
C ASP A 35 7.24 -12.70 25.17
N ALA A 36 6.68 -11.58 25.64
CA ALA A 36 5.33 -11.16 25.28
C ALA A 36 5.20 -10.91 23.76
N LEU A 37 6.16 -10.20 23.16
CA LEU A 37 6.20 -9.97 21.71
C LEU A 37 6.23 -11.29 20.93
N ARG A 38 7.07 -12.24 21.36
CA ARG A 38 7.15 -13.57 20.74
C ARG A 38 5.84 -14.33 20.87
N GLY A 39 5.23 -14.33 22.07
CA GLY A 39 3.96 -14.99 22.32
C GLY A 39 2.85 -14.50 21.39
N VAL A 40 2.68 -13.17 21.30
CA VAL A 40 1.67 -12.55 20.43
C VAL A 40 1.93 -12.85 18.95
N LEU A 41 3.17 -12.73 18.46
CA LEU A 41 3.47 -12.98 17.05
C LEU A 41 3.24 -14.44 16.64
N LEU A 42 3.55 -15.40 17.51
CA LEU A 42 3.29 -16.81 17.24
C LEU A 42 1.78 -17.12 17.24
N GLU A 43 1.02 -16.54 18.17
CA GLU A 43 -0.44 -16.66 18.17
C GLU A 43 -1.07 -16.09 16.88
N VAL A 44 -0.61 -14.92 16.44
CA VAL A 44 -1.07 -14.32 15.17
C VAL A 44 -0.69 -15.23 13.99
N ALA A 45 0.52 -15.80 13.97
CA ALA A 45 0.93 -16.71 12.91
C ALA A 45 0.05 -17.97 12.85
N ASP A 46 -0.33 -18.52 14.00
CA ASP A 46 -1.25 -19.68 14.07
C ASP A 46 -2.65 -19.33 13.57
N ARG A 47 -3.21 -18.18 13.98
CA ARG A 47 -4.50 -17.71 13.48
C ARG A 47 -4.49 -17.47 11.97
N MET A 48 -3.39 -16.95 11.42
CA MET A 48 -3.26 -16.70 9.98
C MET A 48 -3.21 -17.97 9.13
N GLN A 49 -3.02 -19.15 9.73
CA GLN A 49 -3.14 -20.44 9.03
C GLN A 49 -4.58 -20.72 8.57
N ASP A 50 -5.59 -20.06 9.16
CA ASP A 50 -6.99 -20.08 8.71
C ASP A 50 -7.24 -19.15 7.51
N ASN A 51 -6.30 -19.14 6.57
CA ASN A 51 -6.47 -18.52 5.26
C ASN A 51 -6.33 -19.58 4.18
N TYR A 52 -7.01 -19.37 3.06
CA TYR A 52 -6.68 -20.12 1.86
C TYR A 52 -5.21 -19.92 1.46
N PRO A 53 -4.57 -20.89 0.78
CA PRO A 53 -3.16 -20.80 0.43
C PRO A 53 -2.93 -19.87 -0.77
N TYR A 54 -3.21 -18.56 -0.60
CA TYR A 54 -3.14 -17.55 -1.66
C TYR A 54 -1.79 -17.56 -2.41
N PHE A 55 -0.70 -17.80 -1.68
CA PHE A 55 0.67 -17.89 -2.21
C PHE A 55 0.88 -19.09 -3.14
N HIS A 56 0.08 -20.14 -3.04
CA HIS A 56 0.32 -21.38 -3.77
C HIS A 56 -0.04 -21.22 -5.26
N PRO A 57 0.81 -21.70 -6.18
CA PRO A 57 0.55 -21.56 -7.63
C PRO A 57 -0.71 -22.31 -8.07
N TYR A 58 -1.07 -23.41 -7.40
CA TYR A 58 -2.29 -24.16 -7.69
C TYR A 58 -3.55 -23.60 -7.02
N TYR A 59 -3.44 -22.52 -6.23
CA TYR A 59 -4.62 -21.85 -5.70
C TYR A 59 -5.15 -20.80 -6.69
N ALA A 60 -6.34 -21.06 -7.23
CA ALA A 60 -7.04 -20.24 -8.22
C ALA A 60 -8.45 -19.82 -7.73
N GLY A 61 -8.62 -19.59 -6.42
CA GLY A 61 -9.93 -19.31 -5.81
C GLY A 61 -10.27 -17.84 -5.60
N GLN A 62 -9.29 -16.93 -5.55
CA GLN A 62 -9.50 -15.52 -5.28
C GLN A 62 -8.44 -14.65 -5.98
N MET A 63 -8.76 -13.38 -6.25
CA MET A 63 -7.84 -12.40 -6.87
C MET A 63 -6.68 -11.95 -5.96
N LEU A 64 -6.43 -12.66 -4.86
CA LEU A 64 -5.40 -12.33 -3.89
C LEU A 64 -4.13 -13.13 -4.17
N LYS A 65 -3.01 -12.43 -4.27
CA LYS A 65 -1.67 -12.99 -4.22
C LYS A 65 -0.83 -12.19 -3.23
N PRO A 66 0.10 -12.84 -2.50
CA PRO A 66 1.06 -12.10 -1.69
C PRO A 66 1.76 -11.03 -2.54
N PRO A 67 1.99 -9.81 -2.00
CA PRO A 67 2.69 -8.78 -2.75
C PRO A 67 4.10 -9.25 -3.15
N HIS A 68 4.64 -8.67 -4.21
CA HIS A 68 6.02 -8.90 -4.62
C HIS A 68 6.98 -8.67 -3.43
N PRO A 69 8.07 -9.45 -3.26
CA PRO A 69 8.99 -9.29 -2.13
C PRO A 69 9.44 -7.84 -1.90
N VAL A 70 9.82 -7.13 -2.96
CA VAL A 70 10.21 -5.70 -2.89
C VAL A 70 9.11 -4.84 -2.24
N ALA A 71 7.84 -5.03 -2.60
CA ALA A 71 6.74 -4.26 -2.04
C ALA A 71 6.52 -4.57 -0.55
N ARG A 72 6.61 -5.85 -0.16
CA ARG A 72 6.51 -6.25 1.26
C ARG A 72 7.63 -5.63 2.09
N LEU A 73 8.86 -5.72 1.61
CA LEU A 73 10.03 -5.20 2.34
C LEU A 73 10.03 -3.67 2.41
N ALA A 74 9.68 -2.97 1.33
CA ALA A 74 9.58 -1.51 1.33
C ALA A 74 8.53 -1.02 2.33
N TYR A 75 7.38 -1.69 2.39
CA TYR A 75 6.34 -1.39 3.38
C TYR A 75 6.85 -1.63 4.81
N MET A 76 7.49 -2.79 5.06
CA MET A 76 8.09 -3.07 6.37
C MET A 76 9.12 -2.03 6.78
N LEU A 77 10.05 -1.67 5.88
CA LEU A 77 11.08 -0.65 6.12
C LEU A 77 10.46 0.69 6.49
N SER A 78 9.39 1.12 5.80
CA SER A 78 8.72 2.38 6.10
C SER A 78 8.13 2.45 7.50
N MET A 79 7.79 1.32 8.14
CA MET A 79 7.21 1.30 9.48
C MET A 79 8.20 1.76 10.57
N TRP A 80 9.51 1.74 10.34
CA TRP A 80 10.50 2.32 11.27
C TRP A 80 10.48 3.84 11.29
N VAL A 81 10.03 4.48 10.20
CA VAL A 81 9.88 5.95 10.12
C VAL A 81 8.43 6.37 10.36
N ASN A 82 7.48 5.52 9.97
CA ASN A 82 6.04 5.77 10.04
C ASN A 82 5.62 7.11 9.40
N PRO A 83 5.94 7.34 8.10
CA PRO A 83 5.68 8.62 7.46
C PRO A 83 4.19 8.87 7.24
N ASN A 84 3.80 10.14 7.25
CA ASN A 84 2.45 10.58 6.92
C ASN A 84 2.45 11.43 5.65
N ASN A 85 2.07 10.85 4.51
CA ASN A 85 2.07 11.54 3.22
C ASN A 85 1.02 12.65 3.06
N HIS A 86 0.05 12.77 3.99
CA HIS A 86 -0.90 13.88 3.99
C HIS A 86 -0.22 15.23 4.19
N ALA A 87 0.81 15.26 5.05
CA ALA A 87 1.54 16.46 5.39
C ALA A 87 2.96 16.35 4.82
N LEU A 88 3.40 17.35 4.05
CA LEU A 88 4.70 17.30 3.36
C LEU A 88 5.88 17.18 4.35
N ASP A 89 5.73 17.71 5.56
CA ASP A 89 6.68 17.57 6.65
C ASP A 89 6.65 16.17 7.29
N GLY A 90 5.47 15.57 7.42
CA GLY A 90 5.27 14.22 7.94
C GLY A 90 5.71 13.10 6.99
N GLY A 91 5.80 13.36 5.69
CA GLY A 91 6.11 12.38 4.66
C GLY A 91 7.16 12.83 3.65
N ARG A 92 8.12 13.70 4.02
CA ARG A 92 9.03 14.38 3.07
C ARG A 92 9.58 13.49 1.95
N ALA A 93 10.13 12.33 2.29
CA ALA A 93 10.68 11.39 1.31
C ALA A 93 9.58 10.60 0.59
N SER A 94 8.64 10.02 1.33
CA SER A 94 7.59 9.14 0.79
C SER A 94 6.54 9.88 -0.04
N SER A 95 6.25 11.15 0.23
CA SER A 95 5.40 12.01 -0.61
C SER A 95 6.05 12.29 -1.96
N GLN A 96 7.39 12.37 -2.02
CA GLN A 96 8.11 12.53 -3.28
C GLN A 96 8.11 11.21 -4.06
N MET A 97 8.35 10.08 -3.38
CA MET A 97 8.23 8.73 -3.98
C MET A 97 6.82 8.46 -4.52
N GLU A 98 5.77 8.95 -3.86
CA GLU A 98 4.40 8.84 -4.34
C GLU A 98 4.19 9.60 -5.67
N LYS A 99 4.72 10.81 -5.80
CA LYS A 99 4.67 11.57 -7.06
C LYS A 99 5.39 10.84 -8.19
N GLU A 100 6.54 10.24 -7.88
CA GLU A 100 7.30 9.42 -8.84
C GLU A 100 6.49 8.20 -9.27
N ALA A 101 5.88 7.48 -8.33
CA ALA A 101 5.01 6.35 -8.63
C ALA A 101 3.80 6.75 -9.50
N VAL A 102 3.16 7.89 -9.22
CA VAL A 102 2.06 8.42 -10.04
C VAL A 102 2.54 8.77 -11.45
N ALA A 103 3.72 9.39 -11.58
CA ALA A 103 4.30 9.71 -12.88
C ALA A 103 4.63 8.44 -13.69
N GLU A 104 5.12 7.39 -13.04
CA GLU A 104 5.34 6.09 -13.69
C GLU A 104 4.04 5.45 -14.15
N LEU A 105 2.98 5.48 -13.32
CA LEU A 105 1.65 5.00 -13.70
C LEU A 105 1.09 5.80 -14.89
N ALA A 106 1.19 7.13 -14.87
CA ALA A 106 0.76 7.97 -15.98
C ALA A 106 1.50 7.62 -17.29
N ARG A 107 2.81 7.34 -17.20
CA ARG A 107 3.62 6.92 -18.35
C ARG A 107 3.16 5.57 -18.92
N LEU A 108 2.71 4.62 -18.09
CA LEU A 108 2.14 3.35 -18.57
C LEU A 108 0.92 3.57 -19.48
N PHE A 109 0.13 4.61 -19.21
CA PHE A 109 -1.03 5.00 -20.04
C PHE A 109 -0.69 6.00 -21.16
N GLY A 110 0.59 6.35 -21.34
CA GLY A 110 1.04 7.32 -22.34
C GLY A 110 0.65 8.76 -22.04
N TRP A 111 0.29 9.10 -20.80
CA TRP A 111 -0.12 10.45 -20.40
C TRP A 111 1.11 11.35 -20.16
N LYS A 112 1.12 12.51 -20.83
CA LYS A 112 2.17 13.52 -20.66
C LYS A 112 1.85 14.50 -19.54
N THR A 113 0.60 14.93 -19.45
CA THR A 113 0.08 15.79 -18.39
C THR A 113 -0.74 14.93 -17.44
N HIS A 114 -0.40 14.96 -16.15
CA HIS A 114 -1.05 14.13 -15.15
C HIS A 114 -1.09 14.85 -13.80
N LEU A 115 -2.10 14.52 -13.01
CA LEU A 115 -2.23 14.83 -11.59
C LEU A 115 -2.93 13.64 -10.94
N GLY A 116 -2.43 13.20 -9.79
CA GLY A 116 -3.00 12.06 -9.08
C GLY A 116 -2.22 11.77 -7.80
N HIS A 117 -2.72 10.79 -7.05
CA HIS A 117 -2.13 10.27 -5.83
C HIS A 117 -2.54 8.80 -5.65
N LEU A 118 -1.90 8.10 -4.72
CA LEU A 118 -2.31 6.75 -4.35
C LEU A 118 -3.56 6.82 -3.46
N CYS A 119 -4.51 5.93 -3.71
CA CYS A 119 -5.76 5.82 -2.95
C CYS A 119 -5.68 4.68 -1.93
N ALA A 120 -6.49 4.74 -0.87
CA ALA A 120 -6.61 3.66 0.13
C ALA A 120 -7.27 2.36 -0.41
N GLY A 121 -7.60 2.32 -1.70
CA GLY A 121 -8.17 1.16 -2.38
C GLY A 121 -8.95 1.57 -3.63
N GLY A 122 -9.34 0.58 -4.43
CA GLY A 122 -10.07 0.80 -5.68
C GLY A 122 -11.43 1.49 -5.51
N THR A 123 -12.11 1.27 -4.38
CA THR A 123 -13.37 1.96 -4.06
C THR A 123 -13.17 3.48 -3.96
N MET A 124 -12.14 3.92 -3.23
CA MET A 124 -11.84 5.35 -3.08
C MET A 124 -11.37 5.95 -4.41
N ALA A 125 -10.54 5.22 -5.17
CA ALA A 125 -10.13 5.66 -6.50
C ALA A 125 -11.33 5.87 -7.44
N ASN A 126 -12.30 4.94 -7.44
CA ASN A 126 -13.53 5.08 -8.22
C ASN A 126 -14.38 6.26 -7.73
N LEU A 127 -14.42 6.51 -6.42
CA LEU A 127 -15.16 7.61 -5.83
C LEU A 127 -14.61 8.95 -6.30
N GLU A 128 -13.31 9.14 -6.16
CA GLU A 128 -12.63 10.36 -6.58
C GLU A 128 -12.72 10.56 -8.09
N ALA A 129 -12.59 9.51 -8.89
CA ALA A 129 -12.73 9.58 -10.35
C ALA A 129 -14.13 10.08 -10.76
N LEU A 130 -15.20 9.52 -10.17
CA LEU A 130 -16.58 9.95 -10.43
C LEU A 130 -16.84 11.36 -9.91
N TRP A 131 -16.31 11.70 -8.73
CA TRP A 131 -16.42 13.05 -8.18
C TRP A 131 -15.77 14.10 -9.09
N VAL A 132 -14.52 13.87 -9.53
CA VAL A 132 -13.81 14.76 -10.47
C VAL A 132 -14.56 14.86 -11.79
N ALA A 133 -15.04 13.74 -12.35
CA ALA A 133 -15.80 13.73 -13.59
C ALA A 133 -17.08 14.58 -13.47
N GLY A 134 -17.82 14.44 -12.37
CA GLY A 134 -19.03 15.21 -12.08
C GLY A 134 -18.78 16.71 -11.91
N LYS A 135 -17.66 17.10 -11.27
CA LYS A 135 -17.27 18.50 -11.12
C LYS A 135 -16.87 19.14 -12.45
N LEU A 136 -16.17 18.39 -13.31
CA LEU A 136 -15.74 18.89 -14.61
C LEU A 136 -16.84 18.86 -15.68
N ASN A 137 -17.85 17.99 -15.53
CA ASN A 137 -18.92 17.78 -16.50
C ASN A 137 -20.31 17.74 -15.85
N PRO A 138 -20.79 18.85 -15.27
CA PRO A 138 -22.09 18.89 -14.58
C PRO A 138 -23.24 18.52 -15.52
N GLY A 139 -24.22 17.76 -15.00
CA GLY A 139 -25.43 17.35 -15.73
C GLY A 139 -25.25 16.21 -16.73
N LYS A 140 -24.02 15.70 -16.93
CA LYS A 140 -23.82 14.51 -17.77
C LYS A 140 -24.22 13.23 -17.04
N LYS A 141 -24.64 12.23 -17.80
CA LYS A 141 -24.99 10.90 -17.31
C LYS A 141 -23.74 10.02 -17.23
N VAL A 142 -23.56 9.33 -16.12
CA VAL A 142 -22.54 8.27 -15.97
C VAL A 142 -23.08 6.98 -16.59
N LEU A 143 -22.30 6.37 -17.48
CA LEU A 143 -22.60 5.07 -18.08
C LEU A 143 -21.54 4.07 -17.61
N ALA A 144 -21.98 2.91 -17.12
CA ALA A 144 -21.11 1.80 -16.72
C ALA A 144 -21.71 0.48 -17.24
N SER A 145 -20.86 -0.54 -17.41
CA SER A 145 -21.32 -1.89 -17.75
C SER A 145 -22.16 -2.49 -16.62
N ASP A 146 -23.12 -3.34 -16.97
CA ASP A 146 -23.86 -4.22 -16.04
C ASP A 146 -22.95 -5.19 -15.28
N GLN A 147 -21.75 -5.46 -15.79
CA GLN A 147 -20.69 -6.25 -15.14
C GLN A 147 -19.66 -5.38 -14.39
N ALA A 148 -19.86 -4.06 -14.30
CA ALA A 148 -18.95 -3.20 -13.59
C ALA A 148 -18.91 -3.54 -12.09
N HIS A 149 -17.79 -3.24 -11.44
CA HIS A 149 -17.69 -3.39 -9.98
C HIS A 149 -18.78 -2.56 -9.30
N TYR A 150 -19.49 -3.18 -8.35
CA TYR A 150 -20.68 -2.62 -7.68
C TYR A 150 -20.48 -1.23 -7.06
N THR A 151 -19.23 -0.83 -6.81
CA THR A 151 -18.88 0.50 -6.33
C THR A 151 -19.35 1.60 -7.27
N HIS A 152 -19.40 1.37 -8.59
CA HIS A 152 -19.88 2.39 -9.53
C HIS A 152 -21.32 2.80 -9.22
N SER A 153 -22.23 1.84 -9.07
CA SER A 153 -23.63 2.11 -8.71
C SER A 153 -23.72 2.81 -7.36
N ARG A 154 -23.08 2.26 -6.31
CA ARG A 154 -23.15 2.84 -4.95
C ARG A 154 -22.63 4.27 -4.89
N ILE A 155 -21.53 4.55 -5.59
CA ILE A 155 -20.91 5.87 -5.58
C ILE A 155 -21.77 6.85 -6.38
N SER A 156 -22.30 6.44 -7.54
CA SER A 156 -23.22 7.26 -8.31
C SER A 156 -24.45 7.64 -7.49
N ASP A 157 -25.05 6.71 -6.74
CA ASP A 157 -26.20 7.00 -5.85
C ASP A 157 -25.87 8.03 -4.75
N VAL A 158 -24.60 8.18 -4.38
CA VAL A 158 -24.14 9.15 -3.37
C VAL A 158 -23.81 10.51 -3.98
N LEU A 159 -23.25 10.54 -5.19
CA LEU A 159 -22.71 11.76 -5.81
C LEU A 159 -23.63 12.43 -6.83
N HIS A 160 -24.62 11.71 -7.37
CA HIS A 160 -25.44 12.13 -8.51
C HIS A 160 -26.92 11.83 -8.30
#